data_AF-A0A1C6GD38-F1
#
_entry.id   AF-A0A1C6GD38-F1
#
_cell.length_a   1.000
_cell.length_b   1.000
_cell.length_c   1.000
_cell.angle_alpha   90.00
_cell.angle_beta   90.00
_cell.angle_gamma   90.00
#
_symmetry.space_group_name_H-M   'P 1'
#
loop_
_entity.id
_entity.type
_entity.pdbx_description
1 polymer ?
#
loop_
_entity_poly.entity_id
_entity_poly.type
_entity_poly.pdbx_seq_one_letter_code
_entity_poly.pdbx_strand_id
1 'polypeptide(L)' 'MNINYLKFILIKRNLSIYKLSKLSGINDGRLNQIINNKTKSPQIQTVVKIAKALELTDAEFAELCDYNVN' A
#
# COMPACT_ATOMS: atom_id res chain seq x y z
N MET A 1 -2.62 4.09 7.64
CA MET A 1 -2.52 3.09 6.56
C MET A 1 -2.28 1.74 7.20
N ASN A 2 -3.15 0.77 6.94
CA ASN A 2 -3.07 -0.59 7.43
C ASN A 2 -1.96 -1.36 6.69
N ILE A 3 -0.78 -1.46 7.31
CA ILE A 3 0.40 -2.13 6.73
C ILE A 3 0.17 -3.65 6.59
N ASN A 4 -0.58 -4.24 7.52
CA ASN A 4 -0.88 -5.67 7.49
C ASN A 4 -1.77 -6.00 6.28
N TYR A 5 -2.75 -5.16 6.01
CA TYR A 5 -3.59 -5.30 4.84
C TYR A 5 -2.82 -5.12 3.52
N LEU A 6 -1.90 -4.14 3.46
CA LEU A 6 -1.01 -4.00 2.30
C LEU A 6 -0.19 -5.28 2.05
N LYS A 7 0.40 -5.87 3.09
CA LYS A 7 1.13 -7.14 2.99
C LYS A 7 0.24 -8.28 2.50
N PHE A 8 -0.98 -8.37 3.04
CA PHE A 8 -1.96 -9.37 2.65
C PHE A 8 -2.29 -9.29 1.15
N ILE A 9 -2.57 -8.08 0.61
CA ILE A 9 -2.86 -7.91 -0.82
C ILE A 9 -1.66 -8.34 -1.67
N LEU A 10 -0.45 -7.92 -1.30
CA LEU A 10 0.76 -8.26 -2.05
C LEU A 10 0.98 -9.78 -2.12
N ILE A 11 0.80 -10.49 -1.01
CA ILE A 11 0.88 -11.95 -0.97
C ILE A 11 -0.24 -12.58 -1.79
N LYS A 12 -1.50 -12.16 -1.57
CA LYS A 12 -2.68 -12.69 -2.26
C LYS A 12 -2.58 -12.57 -3.78
N ARG A 13 -1.97 -11.49 -4.27
CA ARG A 13 -1.81 -11.19 -5.70
C ARG A 13 -0.43 -11.57 -6.26
N ASN A 14 0.41 -12.25 -5.47
CA ASN A 14 1.78 -12.63 -5.82
C ASN A 14 2.61 -11.45 -6.38
N LEU A 15 2.48 -10.28 -5.74
CA LEU A 15 3.16 -9.04 -6.13
C LEU A 15 4.38 -8.80 -5.24
N SER A 16 5.55 -8.69 -5.85
CA SER A 16 6.75 -8.25 -5.15
C SER A 16 6.75 -6.73 -4.93
N ILE A 17 7.54 -6.27 -3.95
CA ILE A 17 7.77 -4.84 -3.70
C ILE A 17 8.36 -4.16 -4.94
N TYR A 18 9.25 -4.86 -5.65
CA TYR A 18 9.79 -4.39 -6.92
C TYR A 18 8.69 -4.16 -7.97
N LYS A 19 7.74 -5.10 -8.10
CA LYS A 19 6.62 -4.94 -9.04
C LYS A 19 5.72 -3.78 -8.63
N LEU A 20 5.40 -3.65 -7.34
CA LEU A 20 4.64 -2.51 -6.81
C LEU A 20 5.36 -1.18 -7.08
N SER A 21 6.69 -1.15 -6.98
CA SER A 21 7.50 0.03 -7.31
C SER A 21 7.28 0.47 -8.75
N LYS A 22 7.34 -0.48 -9.70
CA LYS A 22 7.11 -0.20 -11.13
C LYS A 22 5.69 0.28 -11.41
N LEU A 23 4.68 -0.28 -10.74
CA LEU A 23 3.28 0.10 -10.95
C LEU A 23 2.92 1.45 -10.31
N SER A 24 3.45 1.74 -9.12
CA SER A 24 3.12 2.96 -8.36
C SER A 24 4.01 4.16 -8.67
N GLY A 25 5.15 3.95 -9.34
CA GLY A 25 6.18 4.97 -9.53
C GLY A 25 6.84 5.40 -8.21
N ILE A 26 6.71 4.62 -7.14
CA ILE A 26 7.37 4.85 -5.86
C ILE A 26 8.65 4.00 -5.82
N ASN A 27 9.76 4.59 -5.41
CA ASN A 27 11.01 3.86 -5.20
C ASN A 27 10.81 2.66 -4.24
N ASP A 28 11.43 1.54 -4.57
CA ASP A 28 11.39 0.28 -3.83
C ASP A 28 11.93 0.39 -2.39
N GLY A 29 13.00 1.14 -2.17
CA GLY A 29 13.51 1.50 -0.84
C GLY A 29 12.47 2.23 0.02
N ARG A 30 11.75 3.20 -0.54
CA ARG A 30 10.65 3.89 0.14
C ARG A 30 9.48 2.95 0.44
N LEU A 31 9.10 2.08 -0.49
CA LEU A 31 8.08 1.05 -0.24
C LEU A 31 8.53 0.08 0.86
N ASN A 32 9.80 -0.33 0.87
CA ASN A 32 10.38 -1.17 1.92
C ASN A 32 10.31 -0.49 3.29
N GLN A 33 10.60 0.81 3.38
CA GLN A 33 10.47 1.56 4.64
C GLN A 33 9.01 1.61 5.13
N ILE A 34 8.06 1.81 4.23
CA ILE A 34 6.62 1.81 4.54
C ILE A 34 6.17 0.43 5.05
N ILE A 35 6.49 -0.64 4.31
CA ILE A 35 6.05 -2.01 4.62
C ILE A 35 6.68 -2.54 5.91
N ASN A 36 7.90 -2.09 6.24
CA ASN A 36 8.58 -2.44 7.49
C ASN A 36 8.28 -1.47 8.64
N ASN A 37 7.25 -0.62 8.50
CA ASN A 37 6.82 0.33 9.52
C ASN A 37 7.91 1.31 9.99
N LYS A 38 8.93 1.56 9.15
CA LYS A 38 9.99 2.54 9.40
C LYS A 38 9.56 3.97 9.05
N THR A 39 8.46 4.12 8.32
CA THR A 39 7.81 5.40 8.05
C THR A 39 6.57 5.52 8.93
N LYS A 40 6.57 6.44 9.90
CA LYS A 40 5.48 6.59 10.88
C LYS A 40 4.10 6.80 10.25
N SER A 41 4.01 7.59 9.17
CA SER A 41 2.79 7.80 8.40
C SER A 41 3.12 8.17 6.96
N PRO A 42 2.82 7.33 5.96
CA PRO A 42 2.90 7.72 4.56
C PRO A 42 1.95 8.91 4.30
N GLN A 43 2.39 9.89 3.51
CA GLN A 43 1.49 10.95 3.05
C GLN A 43 0.32 10.37 2.24
N ILE A 44 -0.85 11.03 2.27
CA ILE A 44 -2.04 10.57 1.54
C ILE A 44 -1.77 10.31 0.06
N GLN A 45 -0.96 11.15 -0.60
CA GLN A 45 -0.55 10.95 -1.99
C GLN A 45 0.18 9.62 -2.23
N THR A 46 0.95 9.15 -1.24
CA THR A 46 1.64 7.84 -1.30
C THR A 46 0.63 6.71 -1.20
N VAL A 47 -0.34 6.82 -0.28
CA VAL A 47 -1.41 5.83 -0.12
C VAL A 47 -2.25 5.73 -1.40
N VAL A 48 -2.63 6.86 -1.99
CA VAL A 48 -3.39 6.92 -3.26
C VAL A 48 -2.59 6.30 -4.42
N LYS A 49 -1.29 6.56 -4.53
CA LYS A 49 -0.44 5.93 -5.56
C LYS A 49 -0.38 4.40 -5.40
N ILE A 50 -0.27 3.91 -4.17
CA ILE A 50 -0.28 2.47 -3.88
C ILE A 50 -1.66 1.88 -4.24
N ALA A 51 -2.75 2.53 -3.84
CA ALA A 51 -4.11 2.07 -4.11
C ALA A 51 -4.41 1.99 -5.62
N LYS A 52 -4.02 3.02 -6.38
CA LYS A 52 -4.17 3.03 -7.84
C LYS A 52 -3.32 1.95 -8.51
N ALA A 53 -2.07 1.76 -8.07
CA ALA A 53 -1.18 0.74 -8.61
C ALA A 53 -1.66 -0.70 -8.34
N LEU A 54 -2.42 -0.87 -7.26
CA LEU A 54 -3.06 -2.13 -6.90
C LEU A 54 -4.50 -2.20 -7.41
N GLU A 55 -5.00 -1.22 -8.15
CA GLU A 55 -6.39 -1.20 -8.65
C GLU A 55 -7.41 -1.55 -7.55
N LEU A 56 -7.24 -0.95 -6.36
CA LEU A 56 -8.10 -1.23 -5.22
C LEU A 56 -9.51 -0.69 -5.45
N THR A 57 -10.51 -1.48 -5.06
CA THR A 57 -11.89 -0.99 -4.91
C THR A 57 -12.00 -0.02 -3.74
N ASP A 58 -13.09 0.73 -3.65
CA ASP A 58 -13.31 1.66 -2.54
C ASP A 58 -13.29 0.97 -1.16
N ALA A 59 -13.81 -0.26 -1.08
CA ALA A 59 -13.77 -1.06 0.14
C ALA A 59 -12.34 -1.48 0.51
N GLU A 60 -11.54 -1.96 -0.46
CA GLU A 60 -10.13 -2.29 -0.23
C GLU A 60 -9.31 -1.02 0.10
N PHE A 61 -9.65 0.12 -0.49
CA PHE A 61 -8.99 1.39 -0.20
C PHE A 61 -9.31 1.89 1.21
N ALA A 62 -10.56 1.76 1.67
CA ALA A 62 -10.96 2.08 3.04
C ALA A 62 -10.20 1.21 4.06
N GLU A 63 -10.14 -0.10 3.81
CA GLU A 63 -9.37 -1.05 4.62
C GLU A 63 -7.87 -0.70 4.62
N LEU A 64 -7.28 -0.37 3.46
CA LEU A 64 -5.90 0.10 3.37
C LEU A 64 -5.68 1.40 4.16
N CYS A 65 -6.66 2.29 4.19
CA CYS A 65 -6.59 3.52 4.97
C CYS A 65 -6.66 3.30 6.49
N ASP A 66 -7.00 2.09 6.94
CA ASP A 66 -7.39 1.79 8.32
C ASP A 66 -8.65 2.56 8.74
N TYR A 67 -9.58 2.72 7.79
CA TYR A 67 -10.83 3.44 7.99
C TYR A 67 -11.94 2.46 8.38
N ASN A 68 -12.28 2.43 9.67
CA ASN A 68 -13.45 1.71 10.16
C ASN A 68 -14.69 2.59 9.99
N VAL A 69 -15.64 2.14 9.15
CA VAL A 69 -16.99 2.71 9.12
C VAL A 69 -17.74 2.12 10.31
N ASN A 70 -17.94 2.91 11.36
CA ASN A 70 -18.85 2.54 12.46
C ASN A 70 -20.31 2.61 12.00
#